data_AF-A0A267H0I8-F1
#
_entry.id   AF-A0A267H0I8-F1
#
_cell.length_a   1.000
_cell.length_b   1.000
_cell.length_c   1.000
_cell.angle_alpha   90.00
_cell.angle_beta   90.00
_cell.angle_gamma   90.00
#
_symmetry.space_group_name_H-M   'P 1'
#
loop_
_entity.id
_entity.type
_entity.pdbx_description
1 polymer ?
#
loop_
_entity_poly.entity_id
_entity_poly.type
_entity_poly.pdbx_seq_one_letter_code
_entity_poly.pdbx_strand_id
1 'polypeptide(L)'
;EPSSAPGRSKWEILSTGQILEFHTFKQVEYIHCKMALVVDEFTVPEDKVNSAKDVFKKFDKKGQGRISTMDLGPAFKALNLNAKADQLKEWADLVDEEATGFINQDGFLTLFGKKLKYDQDERDLRDAFRILDKKKTGEIDVEDLRWLLKSLGDDLTEEDIDDMIRETDTDGSGFVDFDEFYKLMNSE
;
A
#
# COMPACT_ATOMS: atom_id res chain seq x y z
N GLU A 1 35.41 -29.12 23.58
CA GLU A 1 34.66 -29.25 22.32
C GLU A 1 33.26 -29.81 22.60
N PRO A 2 32.25 -29.45 21.79
CA PRO A 2 31.07 -28.73 22.26
C PRO A 2 29.78 -29.58 22.22
N SER A 3 28.72 -29.12 22.90
CA SER A 3 27.36 -29.54 22.63
C SER A 3 26.41 -28.34 22.72
N SER A 4 25.54 -28.25 21.73
CA SER A 4 24.87 -27.05 21.24
C SER A 4 23.40 -26.97 21.68
N ALA A 5 22.99 -25.75 22.08
CA ALA A 5 21.71 -25.06 21.82
C ALA A 5 20.38 -25.68 22.34
N PRO A 6 19.25 -24.93 22.37
CA PRO A 6 19.03 -23.52 22.03
C PRO A 6 18.38 -22.67 23.14
N GLY A 7 18.48 -21.35 22.97
CA GLY A 7 17.84 -20.35 23.81
C GLY A 7 16.32 -20.46 23.80
N ARG A 8 15.72 -20.40 24.99
CA ARG A 8 14.30 -20.12 25.16
C ARG A 8 14.10 -18.61 25.04
N SER A 9 13.76 -18.22 23.82
CA SER A 9 12.70 -17.28 23.48
C SER A 9 12.25 -16.28 24.55
N LYS A 10 12.54 -15.01 24.26
CA LYS A 10 12.16 -13.75 24.93
C LYS A 10 10.64 -13.45 24.82
N TRP A 11 9.76 -14.42 25.06
CA TRP A 11 8.31 -14.23 24.90
C TRP A 11 7.52 -14.36 26.21
N GLU A 12 8.17 -14.65 27.33
CA GLU A 12 7.48 -14.66 28.62
C GLU A 12 7.47 -13.23 29.20
N ILE A 13 6.25 -12.75 29.42
CA ILE A 13 5.86 -11.53 30.12
C ILE A 13 5.80 -10.29 29.21
N LEU A 14 4.69 -10.14 28.49
CA LEU A 14 4.11 -8.83 28.26
C LEU A 14 2.68 -8.83 28.79
N SER A 15 2.45 -7.85 29.67
CA SER A 15 1.22 -7.50 30.36
C SER A 15 0.00 -7.57 29.44
N THR A 16 -1.15 -7.91 30.02
CA THR A 16 -2.50 -8.06 29.43
C THR A 16 -3.04 -6.85 28.63
N GLY A 17 -2.21 -5.85 28.31
CA GLY A 17 -2.51 -4.74 27.40
C GLY A 17 -1.82 -4.83 26.02
N GLN A 18 -0.75 -5.62 25.84
CA GLN A 18 -0.07 -5.75 24.53
C GLN A 18 -0.58 -6.90 23.66
N ILE A 19 -1.42 -7.79 24.22
CA ILE A 19 -1.95 -8.93 23.46
C ILE A 19 -3.07 -8.47 22.50
N LEU A 20 -3.82 -7.44 22.87
CA LEU A 20 -4.85 -6.84 22.02
C LEU A 20 -4.22 -6.22 20.77
N GLU A 21 -3.18 -5.37 20.92
CA GLU A 21 -2.45 -4.80 19.77
C GLU A 21 -1.88 -5.85 18.80
N PHE A 22 -1.44 -7.02 19.30
CA PHE A 22 -0.93 -8.10 18.45
C PHE A 22 -2.02 -8.90 17.73
N HIS A 23 -3.24 -8.97 18.27
CA HIS A 23 -4.35 -9.68 17.62
C HIS A 23 -4.97 -8.81 16.53
N THR A 24 -5.23 -7.53 16.83
CA THR A 24 -5.79 -6.58 15.86
C THR A 24 -4.83 -6.37 14.69
N PHE A 25 -3.52 -6.24 14.95
CA PHE A 25 -2.50 -6.10 13.90
C PHE A 25 -2.47 -7.31 12.95
N LYS A 26 -2.57 -8.54 13.47
CA LYS A 26 -2.64 -9.75 12.64
C LYS A 26 -3.94 -9.87 11.85
N GLN A 27 -5.04 -9.32 12.36
CA GLN A 27 -6.33 -9.37 11.69
C GLN A 27 -6.47 -8.30 10.60
N VAL A 28 -5.89 -7.11 10.81
CA VAL A 28 -5.70 -6.10 9.75
C VAL A 28 -4.77 -6.66 8.67
N GLU A 29 -3.65 -7.29 9.04
CA GLU A 29 -2.79 -8.01 8.08
C GLU A 29 -3.55 -9.10 7.33
N TYR A 30 -4.43 -9.85 8.01
CA TYR A 30 -5.23 -10.92 7.40
C TYR A 30 -6.28 -10.38 6.42
N ILE A 31 -6.96 -9.28 6.75
CA ILE A 31 -7.95 -8.64 5.87
C ILE A 31 -7.24 -7.92 4.72
N HIS A 32 -6.15 -7.21 4.97
CA HIS A 32 -5.29 -6.65 3.94
C HIS A 32 -4.80 -7.78 3.01
N CYS A 33 -4.37 -8.92 3.55
CA CYS A 33 -3.91 -10.06 2.77
C CYS A 33 -5.05 -10.79 2.04
N LYS A 34 -6.27 -10.88 2.60
CA LYS A 34 -7.44 -11.49 1.93
C LYS A 34 -8.06 -10.59 0.89
N MET A 35 -8.11 -9.28 1.11
CA MET A 35 -8.50 -8.32 0.08
C MET A 35 -7.43 -8.24 -0.99
N ALA A 36 -6.15 -8.26 -0.64
CA ALA A 36 -5.03 -8.39 -1.59
C ALA A 36 -5.06 -9.72 -2.35
N LEU A 37 -5.58 -10.82 -1.79
CA LEU A 37 -5.80 -12.08 -2.53
C LEU A 37 -6.91 -11.99 -3.60
N VAL A 38 -7.76 -10.96 -3.55
CA VAL A 38 -8.71 -10.62 -4.63
C VAL A 38 -8.05 -9.68 -5.65
N VAL A 39 -6.93 -9.04 -5.30
CA VAL A 39 -6.14 -8.19 -6.18
C VAL A 39 -5.11 -9.08 -6.91
N ASP A 40 -5.33 -9.23 -8.21
CA ASP A 40 -4.46 -9.94 -9.15
C ASP A 40 -2.96 -9.63 -8.89
N GLU A 41 -2.10 -10.64 -8.90
CA GLU A 41 -0.64 -10.50 -8.72
C GLU A 41 -0.14 -9.39 -9.65
N PHE A 42 0.11 -8.20 -9.09
CA PHE A 42 0.28 -6.97 -9.88
C PHE A 42 1.52 -7.10 -10.78
N THR A 43 1.28 -7.53 -12.01
CA THR A 43 2.30 -7.78 -13.00
C THR A 43 2.18 -6.68 -14.04
N VAL A 44 3.17 -5.78 -14.08
CA VAL A 44 3.18 -4.70 -15.07
C VAL A 44 3.24 -5.32 -16.47
N PRO A 45 2.27 -5.03 -17.36
CA PRO A 45 2.29 -5.57 -18.71
C PRO A 45 3.59 -5.19 -19.44
N GLU A 46 4.19 -6.13 -20.19
CA GLU A 46 5.44 -5.88 -20.92
C GLU A 46 5.35 -4.65 -21.84
N ASP A 47 4.19 -4.39 -22.45
CA ASP A 47 3.97 -3.21 -23.30
C ASP A 47 4.19 -1.89 -22.54
N LYS A 48 3.75 -1.85 -21.28
CA LYS A 48 3.93 -0.69 -20.39
C LYS A 48 5.38 -0.57 -19.95
N VAL A 49 6.03 -1.68 -19.63
CA VAL A 49 7.46 -1.74 -19.32
C VAL A 49 8.29 -1.25 -20.51
N ASN A 50 7.98 -1.70 -21.72
CA ASN A 50 8.68 -1.30 -22.95
C ASN A 50 8.48 0.19 -23.25
N SER A 51 7.27 0.69 -23.08
CA SER A 51 6.99 2.13 -23.18
C SER A 51 7.82 2.94 -22.18
N ALA A 52 7.93 2.46 -20.92
CA ALA A 52 8.77 3.07 -19.89
C ALA A 52 10.25 3.05 -20.26
N LYS A 53 10.76 1.94 -20.81
CA LYS A 53 12.14 1.84 -21.31
C LYS A 53 12.40 2.80 -22.47
N ASP A 54 11.45 2.98 -23.38
CA ASP A 54 11.58 3.90 -24.51
C ASP A 54 11.58 5.36 -24.06
N VAL A 55 10.73 5.70 -23.10
CA VAL A 55 10.74 7.01 -22.45
C VAL A 55 12.08 7.23 -21.74
N PHE A 56 12.57 6.26 -20.96
CA PHE A 56 13.86 6.35 -20.30
C PHE A 56 14.99 6.65 -21.31
N LYS A 57 15.05 5.93 -22.43
CA LYS A 57 16.03 6.19 -23.51
C LYS A 57 15.87 7.58 -24.13
N LYS A 58 14.65 8.09 -24.24
CA LYS A 58 14.38 9.43 -24.77
C LYS A 58 14.90 10.54 -23.84
N PHE A 59 14.86 10.30 -22.52
CA PHE A 59 15.40 11.22 -21.52
C PHE A 59 16.91 11.05 -21.33
N ASP A 60 17.43 9.83 -21.50
CA ASP A 60 18.87 9.52 -21.51
C ASP A 60 19.55 9.91 -22.85
N LYS A 61 19.52 11.21 -23.20
CA LYS A 61 20.15 11.73 -24.43
C LYS A 61 21.65 11.48 -24.52
N LYS A 62 22.30 11.25 -23.38
CA LYS A 62 23.75 11.05 -23.28
C LYS A 62 24.14 9.57 -23.32
N GLY A 63 23.17 8.64 -23.33
CA GLY A 63 23.43 7.20 -23.29
C GLY A 63 24.19 6.76 -22.04
N GLN A 64 23.98 7.48 -20.94
CA GLN A 64 24.70 7.26 -19.67
C GLN A 64 24.04 6.16 -18.82
N GLY A 65 22.90 5.63 -19.25
CA GLY A 65 22.14 4.60 -18.52
C GLY A 65 21.44 5.14 -17.27
N ARG A 66 21.30 6.47 -17.16
CA ARG A 66 20.77 7.17 -15.99
C ARG A 66 20.10 8.49 -16.36
N ILE A 67 19.01 8.81 -15.67
CA ILE A 67 18.28 10.08 -15.81
C ILE A 67 18.36 10.86 -14.49
N SER A 68 18.20 12.19 -14.52
CA SER A 68 18.17 12.96 -13.28
C SER A 68 16.86 12.70 -12.53
N THR A 69 16.89 12.73 -11.20
CA THR A 69 15.68 12.70 -10.36
C THR A 69 14.68 13.81 -10.73
N MET A 70 15.16 14.94 -11.25
CA MET A 70 14.31 16.03 -11.76
C MET A 70 13.58 15.68 -13.06
N ASP A 71 14.16 14.80 -13.89
CA ASP A 71 13.58 14.35 -15.15
C ASP A 71 12.53 13.24 -14.96
N LEU A 72 12.40 12.68 -13.74
CA LEU A 72 11.37 11.71 -13.42
C LEU A 72 9.97 12.25 -13.71
N GLY A 73 9.62 13.44 -13.22
CA GLY A 73 8.29 14.02 -13.42
C GLY A 73 7.89 14.14 -14.90
N PRO A 74 8.74 14.76 -15.75
CA PRO A 74 8.56 14.76 -17.19
C PRO A 74 8.47 13.37 -17.82
N ALA A 75 9.26 12.39 -17.35
CA ALA A 75 9.22 11.02 -17.85
C ALA A 75 7.90 10.31 -17.51
N PHE A 76 7.41 10.43 -16.27
CA PHE A 76 6.09 9.92 -15.87
C PHE A 76 4.97 10.56 -16.69
N LYS A 77 5.04 11.87 -16.91
CA LYS A 77 4.08 12.59 -17.76
C LYS A 77 4.10 12.12 -19.20
N ALA A 78 5.28 11.76 -19.74
CA ALA A 78 5.41 11.17 -21.08
C ALA A 78 4.80 9.77 -21.17
N LEU A 79 4.71 9.04 -20.07
CA LEU A 79 4.03 7.75 -19.94
C LEU A 79 2.53 7.90 -19.63
N ASN A 80 2.01 9.14 -19.68
CA ASN A 80 0.64 9.49 -19.35
C ASN A 80 0.27 9.11 -17.89
N LEU A 81 1.26 9.10 -17.00
CA LEU A 81 1.08 8.93 -15.56
C LEU A 81 1.21 10.30 -14.89
N ASN A 82 0.26 10.60 -14.01
CA ASN A 82 0.26 11.84 -13.25
C ASN A 82 0.78 11.58 -11.84
N ALA A 83 1.99 12.02 -11.54
CA ALA A 83 2.61 11.90 -10.22
C ALA A 83 2.78 13.30 -9.60
N LYS A 84 2.47 13.43 -8.32
CA LYS A 84 2.69 14.68 -7.57
C LYS A 84 4.17 14.90 -7.32
N ALA A 85 4.60 16.15 -7.21
CA ALA A 85 6.00 16.49 -6.94
C ALA A 85 6.50 15.86 -5.62
N ASP A 86 5.65 15.82 -4.60
CA ASP A 86 5.98 15.22 -3.31
C ASP A 86 6.19 13.70 -3.41
N GLN A 87 5.31 13.01 -4.16
CA GLN A 87 5.45 11.57 -4.42
C GLN A 87 6.72 11.27 -5.22
N LEU A 88 7.02 12.08 -6.25
CA LEU A 88 8.24 11.93 -7.04
C LEU A 88 9.49 12.11 -6.19
N LYS A 89 9.46 13.00 -5.21
CA LYS A 89 10.57 13.24 -4.29
C LYS A 89 10.77 12.05 -3.35
N GLU A 90 9.73 11.56 -2.69
CA GLU A 90 9.82 10.33 -1.88
C GLU A 90 10.34 9.15 -2.69
N TRP A 91 9.85 8.99 -3.92
CA TRP A 91 10.29 7.93 -4.81
C TRP A 91 11.73 8.10 -5.27
N ALA A 92 12.15 9.33 -5.54
CA ALA A 92 13.54 9.62 -5.81
C ALA A 92 14.41 9.24 -4.60
N ASP A 93 14.03 9.67 -3.40
CA ASP A 93 14.78 9.40 -2.17
C ASP A 93 14.85 7.90 -1.84
N LEU A 94 13.81 7.12 -2.19
CA LEU A 94 13.78 5.66 -2.00
C LEU A 94 14.71 4.90 -2.95
N VAL A 95 14.94 5.42 -4.16
CA VAL A 95 15.69 4.71 -5.20
C VAL A 95 17.11 5.26 -5.35
N ASP A 96 17.30 6.51 -4.93
CA ASP A 96 18.58 7.21 -4.85
C ASP A 96 19.04 7.30 -3.39
N GLU A 97 19.19 6.15 -2.73
CA GLU A 97 19.70 6.07 -1.35
C GLU A 97 21.07 6.75 -1.19
N GLU A 98 21.85 6.76 -2.28
CA GLU A 98 23.18 7.39 -2.34
C GLU A 98 23.13 8.92 -2.59
N ALA A 99 21.93 9.50 -2.72
CA ALA A 99 21.69 10.92 -3.00
C ALA A 99 22.52 11.45 -4.19
N THR A 100 22.71 10.60 -5.20
CA THR A 100 23.49 10.91 -6.41
C THR A 100 22.80 11.94 -7.28
N GLY A 101 21.48 12.12 -7.14
CA GLY A 101 20.62 12.91 -7.99
C GLY A 101 20.30 12.24 -9.33
N PHE A 102 20.66 10.96 -9.49
CA PHE A 102 20.47 10.19 -10.71
C PHE A 102 19.86 8.83 -10.43
N ILE A 103 18.99 8.40 -11.33
CA ILE A 103 18.35 7.08 -11.24
C ILE A 103 18.70 6.30 -12.49
N ASN A 104 19.12 5.05 -12.30
CA ASN A 104 19.40 4.12 -13.39
C ASN A 104 18.10 3.55 -13.99
N GLN A 105 18.22 2.79 -15.08
CA GLN A 105 17.05 2.22 -15.74
C GLN A 105 16.24 1.29 -14.82
N ASP A 106 16.92 0.52 -13.98
CA ASP A 106 16.29 -0.42 -13.05
C ASP A 106 15.45 0.32 -12.00
N GLY A 107 16.02 1.34 -11.37
CA GLY A 107 15.33 2.22 -10.44
C GLY A 107 14.14 2.93 -11.07
N PHE A 108 14.26 3.37 -12.33
CA PHE A 108 13.13 3.97 -13.05
C PHE A 108 11.99 2.95 -13.26
N LEU A 109 12.31 1.70 -13.60
CA LEU A 109 11.31 0.65 -13.74
C LEU A 109 10.66 0.27 -12.40
N THR A 110 11.44 0.26 -11.32
CA THR A 110 10.94 0.07 -9.95
C THR A 110 9.94 1.16 -9.58
N LEU A 111 10.25 2.44 -9.86
CA LEU A 111 9.32 3.54 -9.62
C LEU A 111 8.10 3.49 -10.52
N PHE A 112 8.27 3.10 -11.78
CA PHE A 112 7.17 2.93 -12.71
C PHE A 112 6.20 1.83 -12.26
N GLY A 113 6.73 0.68 -11.84
CA GLY A 113 5.94 -0.39 -11.24
C GLY A 113 5.23 0.08 -9.97
N LYS A 114 5.93 0.78 -9.08
CA LYS A 114 5.36 1.33 -7.84
C LYS A 114 4.23 2.33 -8.12
N LYS A 115 4.39 3.23 -9.10
CA LYS A 115 3.34 4.18 -9.52
C LYS A 115 2.11 3.45 -10.04
N LEU A 116 2.30 2.47 -10.92
CA LEU A 116 1.19 1.74 -11.49
C LEU A 116 0.46 0.90 -10.45
N LYS A 117 1.20 0.31 -9.50
CA LYS A 117 0.63 -0.40 -8.36
C LYS A 117 -0.18 0.57 -7.50
N TYR A 118 0.39 1.70 -7.11
CA TYR A 118 -0.33 2.72 -6.34
C TYR A 118 -1.60 3.21 -7.04
N ASP A 119 -1.55 3.46 -8.35
CA ASP A 119 -2.73 3.87 -9.12
C ASP A 119 -3.76 2.73 -9.23
N GLN A 120 -3.33 1.47 -9.22
CA GLN A 120 -4.22 0.30 -9.20
C GLN A 120 -4.85 0.12 -7.81
N ASP A 121 -4.04 0.14 -6.76
CA ASP A 121 -4.49 0.08 -5.37
C ASP A 121 -5.48 1.22 -5.07
N GLU A 122 -5.19 2.47 -5.48
CA GLU A 122 -6.14 3.59 -5.31
C GLU A 122 -7.46 3.34 -6.07
N ARG A 123 -7.41 2.76 -7.28
CA ARG A 123 -8.62 2.41 -8.03
C ARG A 123 -9.42 1.32 -7.34
N ASP A 124 -8.77 0.24 -6.94
CA ASP A 124 -9.41 -0.91 -6.30
C ASP A 124 -10.01 -0.49 -4.96
N LEU A 125 -9.31 0.35 -4.20
CA LEU A 125 -9.83 0.95 -2.97
C LEU A 125 -11.04 1.84 -3.22
N ARG A 126 -11.02 2.67 -4.27
CA ARG A 126 -12.19 3.49 -4.62
C ARG A 126 -13.38 2.67 -5.10
N ASP A 127 -13.13 1.62 -5.88
CA ASP A 127 -14.19 0.74 -6.35
C ASP A 127 -14.78 -0.06 -5.20
N ALA A 128 -13.95 -0.58 -4.29
CA ALA A 128 -14.39 -1.19 -3.03
C ALA A 128 -15.20 -0.19 -2.19
N PHE A 129 -14.69 1.03 -2.00
CA PHE A 129 -15.40 2.09 -1.28
C PHE A 129 -16.76 2.39 -1.90
N ARG A 130 -16.85 2.43 -3.23
CA ARG A 130 -18.11 2.68 -3.95
C ARG A 130 -19.11 1.53 -3.86
N ILE A 131 -18.64 0.29 -3.72
CA ILE A 131 -19.49 -0.89 -3.48
C ILE A 131 -20.07 -0.83 -2.07
N LEU A 132 -19.29 -0.36 -1.10
CA LEU A 132 -19.67 -0.22 0.30
C LEU A 132 -20.58 0.98 0.55
N ASP A 133 -20.25 2.13 -0.02
CA ASP A 133 -21.06 3.36 0.01
C ASP A 133 -22.26 3.26 -0.95
N LYS A 134 -23.21 2.39 -0.61
CA LYS A 134 -24.46 2.20 -1.35
C LYS A 134 -25.28 3.49 -1.45
N LYS A 135 -25.15 4.37 -0.45
CA LYS A 135 -25.89 5.63 -0.33
C LYS A 135 -25.22 6.78 -1.10
N LYS A 136 -23.97 6.59 -1.58
CA LYS A 136 -23.14 7.61 -2.25
C LYS A 136 -22.97 8.86 -1.39
N THR A 137 -22.89 8.68 -0.09
CA THR A 137 -22.73 9.75 0.89
C THR A 137 -21.28 10.25 0.95
N GLY A 138 -20.32 9.49 0.41
CA GLY A 138 -18.90 9.74 0.56
C GLY A 138 -18.33 9.21 1.87
N GLU A 139 -19.13 8.43 2.60
CA GLU A 139 -18.89 7.91 3.94
C GLU A 139 -19.54 6.53 4.02
N ILE A 140 -18.85 5.54 4.59
CA ILE A 140 -19.34 4.18 4.78
C ILE A 140 -19.92 4.07 6.19
N ASP A 141 -21.13 3.57 6.32
CA ASP A 141 -21.72 3.27 7.62
C ASP A 141 -20.94 2.15 8.31
N VAL A 142 -20.59 2.34 9.58
CA VAL A 142 -19.87 1.34 10.37
C VAL A 142 -20.56 -0.03 10.33
N GLU A 143 -21.89 -0.07 10.25
CA GLU A 143 -22.66 -1.31 10.11
C GLU A 143 -22.45 -2.00 8.74
N ASP A 144 -22.30 -1.23 7.67
CA ASP A 144 -22.00 -1.75 6.33
C ASP A 144 -20.56 -2.29 6.26
N LEU A 145 -19.61 -1.60 6.92
CA LEU A 145 -18.22 -2.07 7.05
C LEU A 145 -18.16 -3.36 7.89
N ARG A 146 -18.85 -3.41 9.04
CA ARG A 146 -19.00 -4.60 9.89
C ARG A 146 -19.51 -5.80 9.09
N TRP A 147 -20.53 -5.60 8.24
CA TRP A 147 -21.07 -6.65 7.39
C TRP A 147 -20.04 -7.16 6.36
N LEU A 148 -19.28 -6.26 5.74
CA LEU A 148 -18.22 -6.64 4.80
C LEU A 148 -17.11 -7.44 5.50
N LEU A 149 -16.62 -6.96 6.65
CA LEU A 149 -15.56 -7.60 7.42
C LEU A 149 -15.98 -9.01 7.84
N LYS A 150 -17.22 -9.17 8.32
CA LYS A 150 -17.81 -10.47 8.63
C LYS A 150 -17.99 -11.38 7.40
N SER A 151 -18.21 -10.79 6.22
CA SER A 151 -18.32 -11.54 4.96
C SER A 151 -16.96 -11.95 4.38
N LEU A 152 -15.87 -11.25 4.73
CA LEU A 152 -14.50 -11.53 4.28
C LEU A 152 -13.76 -12.46 5.26
N GLY A 153 -14.03 -12.35 6.55
CA GLY A 153 -13.41 -13.13 7.62
C GLY A 153 -14.39 -14.07 8.31
N ASP A 154 -14.47 -15.33 7.86
CA ASP A 154 -15.25 -16.39 8.52
C ASP A 154 -14.78 -16.68 9.97
N ASP A 155 -13.56 -16.26 10.34
CA ASP A 155 -12.96 -16.48 11.66
C ASP A 155 -12.92 -15.21 12.56
N LEU A 156 -13.50 -14.08 12.13
CA LEU A 156 -13.51 -12.85 12.92
C LEU A 156 -14.70 -12.84 13.90
N THR A 157 -14.44 -12.58 15.17
CA THR A 157 -15.51 -12.43 16.18
C THR A 157 -16.13 -11.04 16.12
N GLU A 158 -17.32 -10.86 16.71
CA GLU A 158 -17.93 -9.51 16.74
C GLU A 158 -17.12 -8.52 17.58
N GLU A 159 -16.38 -9.00 18.58
CA GLU A 159 -15.51 -8.19 19.44
C GLU A 159 -14.28 -7.73 18.66
N ASP A 160 -13.66 -8.61 17.87
CA ASP A 160 -12.56 -8.29 16.96
C ASP A 160 -12.96 -7.21 15.92
N ILE A 161 -14.16 -7.34 15.33
CA ILE A 161 -14.65 -6.39 14.35
C ILE A 161 -14.92 -5.03 15.00
N ASP A 162 -15.44 -5.00 16.24
CA ASP A 162 -15.64 -3.76 16.99
C ASP A 162 -14.33 -3.07 17.33
N ASP A 163 -13.30 -3.82 17.71
CA ASP A 163 -11.97 -3.27 17.98
C ASP A 163 -11.36 -2.68 16.69
N MET A 164 -11.48 -3.36 15.55
CA MET A 164 -11.03 -2.84 14.25
C MET A 164 -11.77 -1.57 13.82
N ILE A 165 -13.09 -1.55 13.99
CA ILE A 165 -13.91 -0.36 13.70
C ILE A 165 -13.45 0.80 14.58
N ARG A 166 -13.23 0.56 15.87
CA ARG A 166 -12.82 1.60 16.82
C ARG A 166 -11.42 2.14 16.57
N GLU A 167 -10.53 1.32 16.02
CA GLU A 167 -9.21 1.75 15.56
C GLU A 167 -9.28 2.60 14.28
N THR A 168 -10.32 2.40 13.46
CA THR A 168 -10.49 3.08 12.17
C THR A 168 -11.29 4.37 12.28
N ASP A 169 -12.43 4.33 12.99
CA ASP A 169 -13.30 5.47 13.31
C ASP A 169 -12.68 6.27 14.48
N THR A 170 -11.63 7.01 14.17
CA THR A 170 -10.87 7.78 15.17
C THR A 170 -11.61 9.03 15.64
N ASP A 171 -12.53 9.54 14.83
CA ASP A 171 -13.34 10.71 15.15
C ASP A 171 -14.65 10.35 15.88
N GLY A 172 -15.00 9.06 15.92
CA GLY A 172 -16.19 8.53 16.61
C GLY A 172 -17.48 8.95 15.92
N SER A 173 -17.43 9.25 14.62
CA SER A 173 -18.59 9.69 13.85
C SER A 173 -19.58 8.56 13.60
N GLY A 174 -19.16 7.30 13.74
CA GLY A 174 -19.94 6.13 13.35
C GLY A 174 -20.01 5.94 11.82
N PHE A 175 -19.17 6.67 11.09
CA PHE A 175 -19.00 6.58 9.65
C PHE A 175 -17.51 6.53 9.34
N VAL A 176 -17.13 5.77 8.33
CA VAL A 176 -15.74 5.66 7.87
C VAL A 176 -15.60 6.43 6.58
N ASP A 177 -14.80 7.48 6.60
CA ASP A 177 -14.51 8.27 5.40
C ASP A 177 -13.46 7.59 4.50
N PHE A 178 -13.21 8.17 3.33
CA PHE A 178 -12.23 7.59 2.40
C PHE A 178 -10.78 7.61 2.94
N ASP A 179 -10.41 8.61 3.75
CA ASP A 179 -9.06 8.74 4.32
C ASP A 179 -8.85 7.69 5.42
N GLU A 180 -9.86 7.45 6.25
CA GLU A 180 -9.88 6.41 7.28
C GLU A 180 -9.89 5.01 6.65
N PHE A 181 -10.70 4.78 5.62
CA PHE A 181 -10.68 3.54 4.85
C PHE A 181 -9.32 3.30 4.17
N TYR A 182 -8.72 4.36 3.62
CA TYR A 182 -7.40 4.31 3.01
C TYR A 182 -6.32 3.96 4.02
N LYS A 183 -6.36 4.55 5.22
CA LYS A 183 -5.46 4.20 6.32
C LYS A 183 -5.66 2.75 6.76
N LEU A 184 -6.89 2.27 6.94
CA LEU A 184 -7.13 0.86 7.26
C LEU A 184 -6.49 -0.09 6.24
N MET A 185 -6.51 0.29 4.96
CA MET A 185 -5.98 -0.55 3.87
C MET A 185 -4.48 -0.39 3.64
N ASN A 186 -3.87 0.68 4.16
CA ASN A 186 -2.47 1.04 3.88
C ASN A 186 -1.65 1.25 5.17
N SER A 187 -2.22 0.90 6.34
CA SER A 187 -1.51 0.80 7.61
C SER A 187 -0.61 -0.43 7.57
N GLU A 188 0.69 -0.19 7.41
CA GLU A 188 1.77 -1.17 7.62
C GLU A 188 2.16 -1.30 9.09
#